data_AF-A0A5E4KLF7-F1
#
_entry.id   AF-A0A5E4KLF7-F1
#
_cell.length_a   1.000
_cell.length_b   1.000
_cell.length_c   1.000
_cell.angle_alpha   90.00
_cell.angle_beta   90.00
_cell.angle_gamma   90.00
#
_symmetry.space_group_name_H-M   'P 1'
#
loop_
_entity.id
_entity.type
_entity.pdbx_description
1 polymer ?
#
loop_
_entity_poly.entity_id
_entity_poly.type
_entity_poly.pdbx_seq_one_letter_code
_entity_poly.pdbx_strand_id
1 'polypeptide(L)' 'MVGLESSMDQAEAAKKVKVAKEDPAEKQRQKDFYAKLRARTAEQPTGAQYD' A
#
# COMPACT_ATOMS: atom_id res chain seq x y z
N MET A 1 1.03 29.34 3.04
CA MET A 1 1.06 28.11 2.23
C MET A 1 2.26 27.28 2.69
N VAL A 2 2.20 26.69 3.89
CA VAL A 2 3.35 26.08 4.63
C VAL A 2 3.31 24.54 4.53
N GLY A 3 2.70 24.03 3.46
CA GLY A 3 2.38 22.60 3.33
C GLY A 3 3.35 21.82 2.45
N LEU A 4 3.92 22.48 1.43
CA LEU A 4 4.73 21.80 0.42
C LEU A 4 6.18 21.62 0.89
N GLU A 5 6.79 22.65 1.51
CA GLU A 5 8.18 22.54 1.98
C GLU A 5 8.31 21.50 3.11
N SER A 6 7.38 21.52 4.06
CA SER A 6 7.32 20.54 5.16
C SER A 6 7.14 19.09 4.67
N SER A 7 6.34 18.90 3.60
CA SER A 7 6.15 17.58 3.01
C SER A 7 7.40 17.06 2.30
N MET A 8 8.18 17.95 1.69
CA MET A 8 9.43 17.57 1.01
C MET A 8 10.52 17.19 2.01
N ASP A 9 10.69 17.97 3.08
CA ASP A 9 11.69 17.68 4.12
C ASP A 9 11.40 16.36 4.83
N GLN A 10 10.12 16.07 5.10
CA GLN A 10 9.70 14.79 5.66
C GLN A 10 9.95 13.61 4.70
N ALA A 11 9.71 13.81 3.40
CA ALA A 11 9.98 12.79 2.38
C ALA A 11 11.49 12.50 2.25
N GLU A 12 12.35 13.51 2.38
CA GLU A 12 13.80 13.31 2.38
C GLU A 12 14.30 12.63 3.65
N ALA A 13 13.74 12.94 4.82
CA ALA A 13 14.05 12.25 6.06
C ALA A 13 13.64 10.77 6.02
N ALA A 14 12.50 10.45 5.41
CA ALA A 14 12.03 9.07 5.24
C ALA A 14 12.98 8.22 4.38
N LYS A 15 13.60 8.80 3.34
CA LYS A 15 14.62 8.10 2.50
C LYS A 15 15.86 7.69 3.29
N LYS A 16 16.19 8.41 4.38
CA LYS A 16 17.36 8.15 5.23
C LYS A 16 17.10 7.04 6.25
N VAL A 17 15.85 6.66 6.47
CA VAL A 17 15.50 5.52 7.32
C VAL A 17 15.92 4.25 6.60
N LYS A 18 16.66 3.38 7.29
CA LYS A 18 17.11 2.09 6.75
C LYS A 18 15.88 1.30 6.31
N VAL A 19 15.66 1.20 5.01
CA VAL A 19 14.62 0.34 4.44
C VAL A 19 14.93 -1.09 4.90
N ALA A 20 14.02 -1.68 5.67
CA ALA A 20 14.16 -3.06 6.10
C ALA A 20 14.35 -3.94 4.85
N LYS A 21 15.34 -4.83 4.87
CA LYS A 21 15.55 -5.76 3.77
C LYS A 21 14.27 -6.61 3.64
N GLU A 22 13.57 -6.47 2.51
CA GLU A 22 12.41 -7.30 2.21
C GLU A 22 12.86 -8.77 2.19
N ASP A 23 12.24 -9.61 3.04
CA ASP A 23 12.43 -11.05 2.98
C ASP A 23 11.88 -11.57 1.64
N PRO A 24 12.66 -12.28 0.81
CA PRO A 24 12.18 -12.85 -0.44
C PRO A 24 10.90 -13.69 -0.30
N ALA A 25 10.74 -14.38 0.83
CA ALA A 25 9.53 -15.16 1.11
C ALA A 25 8.31 -14.26 1.32
N GLU A 26 8.48 -13.13 2.04
CA GLU A 26 7.41 -12.17 2.27
C GLU A 26 6.98 -11.47 0.98
N LYS A 27 7.94 -11.13 0.13
CA LYS A 27 7.67 -10.58 -1.20
C LYS A 27 6.84 -11.53 -2.06
N GLN A 28 7.11 -12.83 -1.99
CA GLN A 28 6.32 -13.82 -2.71
C GLN A 28 4.90 -13.94 -2.14
N ARG A 29 4.76 -13.98 -0.80
CA ARG A 29 3.44 -14.00 -0.14
C ARG A 29 2.58 -12.81 -0.54
N GLN A 30 3.15 -11.61 -0.60
CA GLN A 30 2.44 -10.41 -1.04
C GLN A 30 2.01 -10.51 -2.50
N LYS A 31 2.89 -10.96 -3.40
CA LYS A 31 2.53 -11.16 -4.82
C LYS A 31 1.37 -12.14 -4.98
N ASP A 32 1.41 -13.27 -4.28
CA ASP A 32 0.37 -14.29 -4.35
C ASP A 32 -0.96 -13.79 -3.77
N PHE A 33 -0.90 -13.04 -2.66
CA PHE A 33 -2.07 -12.37 -2.09
C PHE A 33 -2.70 -11.38 -3.07
N TYR A 34 -1.91 -10.50 -3.68
CA TYR A 34 -2.43 -9.54 -4.66
C TYR A 34 -2.93 -10.21 -5.94
N ALA A 35 -2.31 -11.30 -6.37
CA ALA A 35 -2.82 -12.10 -7.49
C ALA A 35 -4.20 -12.66 -7.19
N LYS A 36 -4.40 -13.23 -5.99
CA LYS A 36 -5.72 -13.69 -5.52
C LYS A 36 -6.72 -12.56 -5.39
N LEU A 37 -6.31 -11.40 -4.89
CA LEU A 37 -7.18 -10.23 -4.77
C LEU A 37 -7.64 -9.71 -6.14
N ARG A 38 -6.75 -9.64 -7.14
CA ARG A 38 -7.11 -9.23 -8.51
C ARG A 38 -7.98 -10.28 -9.21
N ALA A 39 -7.71 -11.55 -8.98
CA ALA A 39 -8.46 -12.66 -9.54
C ALA A 39 -9.82 -12.86 -8.86
N ARG A 40 -10.07 -12.23 -7.69
CA ARG A 40 -11.43 -12.11 -7.16
C ARG A 40 -12.23 -11.25 -8.13
N THR A 41 -12.93 -11.92 -9.04
CA THR A 41 -14.16 -11.43 -9.64
C THR A 41 -15.17 -11.32 -8.50
N ALA A 42 -15.08 -10.24 -7.72
CA ALA A 42 -16.10 -9.95 -6.75
C ALA A 42 -17.38 -9.69 -7.54
N GLU A 43 -18.38 -10.57 -7.39
CA GLU A 43 -19.75 -10.05 -7.31
C GLU A 43 -19.68 -8.98 -6.23
N GLN A 44 -19.74 -7.71 -6.64
CA GLN A 44 -19.92 -6.60 -5.71
C GLN A 44 -21.10 -6.99 -4.82
N PRO A 45 -20.97 -7.07 -3.49
CA PRO A 45 -22.14 -7.28 -2.66
C PRO A 45 -23.12 -6.16 -2.97
N THR A 46 -24.32 -6.49 -3.45
CA THR A 46 -25.43 -5.55 -3.72
C THR A 46 -26.02 -5.06 -2.40
N GLY A 47 -25.18 -4.56 -1.50
CA GLY A 47 -25.50 -4.49 -0.08
C GLY A 47 -24.59 -3.54 0.69
N ALA A 48 -24.46 -2.32 0.19
CA ALA A 48 -24.35 -1.15 1.06
C ALA A 48 -25.33 -0.11 0.54
N GLN A 49 -26.63 -0.41 0.64
CA GLN A 49 -27.63 0.64 0.67
C GLN A 49 -27.45 1.35 2.01
N TYR A 50 -26.72 2.45 1.99
CA TYR A 50 -26.91 3.48 3.01
C TYR A 50 -28.18 4.24 2.57
N ASP A 51 -29.18 4.26 3.45
CA ASP A 51 -30.43 5.01 3.29
C ASP A 51 -30.18 6.50 2.97
#